data_AF-A0A3A5HBQ1-F1
#
_entry.id   AF-A0A3A5HBQ1-F1
#
_cell.length_a   1.000
_cell.length_b   1.000
_cell.length_c   1.000
_cell.angle_alpha   90.00
_cell.angle_beta   90.00
_cell.angle_gamma   90.00
#
_symmetry.space_group_name_H-M   'P 1'
#
loop_
_entity.id
_entity.type
_entity.pdbx_description
1 polymer ?
#
loop_
_entity_poly.entity_id
_entity_poly.type
_entity_poly.pdbx_seq_one_letter_code
_entity_poly.pdbx_strand_id
1 'polypeptide(L)'
;MRSLLGLIVGAVAGWTVGVLPWLVDGGRLQVSSAWSSIEPDETPWVALPFGEYALGLLIVSGGIGGAAGVVIPRLLRIGHHTGAIGALAGFAGALAQTWDVVGPFREETDAAVLLVVVLVAAAVTAPVLGVLAGLGIASGRRWSQVAGGTVVAAMVGSWTAPLVLAVGLDGLVHRAHWLLAPALAVVLARAGVRPVWHLLGWVVPVVVVTFAQPFFTALSYAAVYGSSGMGSGAGLRELIDSTFDVFTAASHPSAYLLAPPAVAVAAALVWSIAQTLSGRDHSGPDPVSERG
;
A
#
# COMPACT_ATOMS: atom_id res chain seq x y z
N MET A 1 -27.69 13.23 1.05
CA MET A 1 -26.88 13.28 2.29
C MET A 1 -25.82 12.18 2.38
N ARG A 2 -26.18 10.88 2.30
CA ARG A 2 -25.19 9.77 2.39
C ARG A 2 -24.07 9.80 1.35
N SER A 3 -24.36 10.26 0.13
CA SER A 3 -23.38 10.42 -0.95
C SER A 3 -22.31 11.47 -0.62
N LEU A 4 -22.75 12.64 -0.11
CA LEU A 4 -21.87 13.73 0.32
C LEU A 4 -21.01 13.30 1.53
N LEU A 5 -21.62 12.62 2.50
CA LEU A 5 -20.88 12.06 3.64
C LEU A 5 -19.82 11.05 3.18
N GLY A 6 -20.16 10.16 2.23
CA GLY A 6 -19.19 9.23 1.66
C GLY A 6 -18.01 9.95 1.00
N LEU A 7 -18.28 11.03 0.26
CA LEU A 7 -17.24 11.86 -0.37
C LEU A 7 -16.32 12.51 0.68
N ILE A 8 -16.90 13.19 1.67
CA ILE A 8 -16.12 13.87 2.72
C ILE A 8 -15.30 12.87 3.52
N VAL A 9 -15.92 11.76 3.98
CA VAL A 9 -15.22 10.75 4.76
C VAL A 9 -14.16 10.05 3.91
N GLY A 10 -14.43 9.76 2.64
CA GLY A 10 -13.44 9.18 1.73
C GLY A 10 -12.23 10.08 1.54
N ALA A 11 -12.44 11.39 1.37
CA ALA A 11 -11.37 12.37 1.23
C ALA A 11 -10.53 12.47 2.51
N VAL A 12 -11.18 12.72 3.65
CA VAL A 12 -10.50 12.90 4.93
C VAL A 12 -9.81 11.61 5.36
N ALA A 13 -10.52 10.48 5.38
CA ALA A 13 -9.95 9.23 5.82
C ALA A 13 -8.88 8.70 4.84
N GLY A 14 -9.08 8.88 3.53
CA GLY A 14 -8.11 8.45 2.54
C GLY A 14 -6.79 9.22 2.66
N TRP A 15 -6.84 10.54 2.77
CA TRP A 15 -5.63 11.33 2.99
C TRP A 15 -5.02 11.05 4.36
N THR A 16 -5.76 11.25 5.47
CA THR A 16 -5.21 11.12 6.83
C THR A 16 -4.63 9.75 7.14
N VAL A 17 -5.31 8.66 6.75
CA VAL A 17 -4.77 7.30 6.97
C VAL A 17 -3.60 7.04 6.05
N GLY A 18 -3.67 7.46 4.78
CA GLY A 18 -2.59 7.27 3.83
C GLY A 18 -1.30 7.94 4.30
N VAL A 19 -1.35 9.25 4.54
CA VAL A 19 -0.19 10.08 4.88
C VAL A 19 0.14 10.10 6.38
N LEU A 20 -0.50 9.27 7.21
CA LEU A 20 -0.23 9.26 8.65
C LEU A 20 1.27 9.16 9.00
N PRO A 21 2.07 8.26 8.38
CA PRO A 21 3.49 8.18 8.70
C PRO A 21 4.24 9.46 8.34
N TRP A 22 3.82 10.15 7.26
CA TRP A 22 4.38 11.43 6.85
C TRP A 22 4.04 12.56 7.82
N LEU A 23 2.80 12.60 8.31
CA LEU A 23 2.37 13.60 9.30
C LEU A 23 3.12 13.43 10.63
N VAL A 24 3.38 12.18 11.01
CA VAL A 24 4.14 11.85 12.22
C VAL A 24 5.62 12.24 12.07
N ASP A 25 6.19 12.14 10.87
CA ASP A 25 7.54 12.62 10.54
C ASP A 25 7.62 14.15 10.36
N GLY A 26 6.54 14.88 10.67
CA GLY A 26 6.49 16.35 10.62
C GLY A 26 6.11 16.95 9.27
N GLY A 27 5.99 16.13 8.22
CA GLY A 27 5.46 16.54 6.92
C GLY A 27 6.33 17.52 6.13
N ARG A 28 7.65 17.48 6.33
CA ARG A 28 8.61 18.45 5.79
C ARG A 28 9.27 17.94 4.52
N LEU A 29 9.32 18.77 3.47
CA LEU A 29 9.98 18.42 2.21
C LEU A 29 11.43 18.00 2.48
N GLN A 30 11.82 16.82 1.99
CA GLN A 30 13.17 16.30 2.23
C GLN A 30 14.20 17.04 1.38
N VAL A 31 15.32 17.42 2.02
CA VAL A 31 16.49 17.96 1.33
C VAL A 31 17.00 16.90 0.36
N SER A 32 17.15 17.29 -0.91
CA SER A 32 17.66 16.43 -1.98
C SER A 32 18.52 17.28 -2.90
N SER A 33 19.43 16.62 -3.61
CA SER A 33 20.22 17.23 -4.68
C SER A 33 19.36 17.89 -5.78
N ALA A 34 18.08 17.50 -5.89
CA ALA A 34 17.12 18.07 -6.83
C ALA A 34 16.64 19.50 -6.48
N TRP A 35 16.71 19.91 -5.21
CA TRP A 35 16.30 21.24 -4.74
C TRP A 35 17.41 21.84 -3.89
N SER A 36 18.48 22.25 -4.58
CA SER A 36 19.73 22.69 -3.97
C SER A 36 19.62 24.01 -3.19
N SER A 37 18.58 24.79 -3.47
CA SER A 37 18.32 26.08 -2.84
C SER A 37 17.63 25.97 -1.47
N ILE A 38 17.15 24.79 -1.07
CA ILE A 38 16.45 24.61 0.21
C ILE A 38 17.47 24.34 1.31
N GLU A 39 17.56 25.26 2.27
CA GLU A 39 18.38 25.08 3.46
C GLU A 39 17.79 24.00 4.39
N PRO A 40 18.62 23.17 5.05
CA PRO A 40 18.14 22.09 5.93
C PRO A 40 17.16 22.54 7.03
N ASP A 41 17.34 23.75 7.56
CA ASP A 41 16.54 24.29 8.65
C ASP A 41 15.24 24.97 8.17
N GLU A 42 15.08 25.18 6.87
CA GLU A 42 13.97 25.94 6.27
C GLU A 42 13.03 25.07 5.40
N THR A 43 13.07 23.75 5.57
CA THR A 43 12.26 22.82 4.76
C THR A 43 10.76 23.15 4.88
N PRO A 44 10.04 23.43 3.77
CA PRO A 44 8.63 23.77 3.83
C PRO A 44 7.78 22.53 4.13
N TRP A 45 6.58 22.74 4.68
CA TRP A 45 5.62 21.67 4.87
C TRP A 45 4.89 21.34 3.57
N VAL A 46 4.73 20.05 3.28
CA VAL A 46 3.99 19.54 2.11
C VAL A 46 3.02 18.44 2.51
N ALA A 47 1.86 18.38 1.85
CA ALA A 47 0.78 17.46 2.20
C ALA A 47 1.04 16.01 1.78
N LEU A 48 2.00 15.78 0.89
CA LEU A 48 2.42 14.45 0.43
C LEU A 48 3.92 14.25 0.69
N PRO A 49 4.37 13.01 0.96
CA PRO A 49 5.80 12.67 1.09
C PRO A 49 6.50 12.81 -0.26
N PHE A 50 6.82 14.04 -0.63
CA PHE A 50 7.38 14.43 -1.92
C PHE A 50 8.89 14.56 -1.78
N GLY A 51 9.67 13.74 -2.50
CA GLY A 51 11.12 13.73 -2.39
C GLY A 51 11.73 12.44 -2.91
N GLU A 52 13.00 12.51 -3.28
CA GLU A 52 13.77 11.37 -3.80
C GLU A 52 13.75 10.17 -2.85
N TYR A 53 14.04 10.41 -1.57
CA TYR A 53 14.05 9.36 -0.54
C TYR A 53 12.65 9.05 0.03
N ALA A 54 11.63 9.82 -0.38
CA ALA A 54 10.25 9.67 0.07
C ALA A 54 9.35 8.93 -0.94
N LEU A 55 9.85 8.59 -2.13
CA LEU A 55 9.08 7.96 -3.21
C LEU A 55 8.38 6.65 -2.75
N GLY A 56 9.09 5.79 -2.03
CA GLY A 56 8.50 4.56 -1.48
C GLY A 56 7.35 4.85 -0.51
N LEU A 57 7.54 5.85 0.37
CA LEU A 57 6.51 6.29 1.30
C LEU A 57 5.31 6.91 0.57
N LEU A 58 5.53 7.63 -0.54
CA LEU A 58 4.47 8.19 -1.39
C LEU A 58 3.59 7.12 -2.00
N ILE A 59 4.21 6.09 -2.58
CA ILE A 59 3.48 4.97 -3.19
C ILE A 59 2.66 4.22 -2.13
N VAL A 60 3.28 3.92 -0.98
CA VAL A 60 2.61 3.21 0.11
C VAL A 60 1.48 4.05 0.73
N SER A 61 1.72 5.35 0.97
CA SER A 61 0.72 6.28 1.52
C SER A 61 -0.47 6.45 0.56
N GLY A 62 -0.18 6.59 -0.74
CA GLY A 62 -1.21 6.64 -1.77
C GLY A 62 -2.04 5.36 -1.84
N GLY A 63 -1.38 4.20 -1.88
CA GLY A 63 -2.06 2.91 -1.93
C GLY A 63 -2.93 2.61 -0.71
N ILE A 64 -2.38 2.77 0.50
CA ILE A 64 -3.12 2.58 1.76
C ILE A 64 -4.24 3.62 1.89
N GLY A 65 -3.95 4.89 1.59
CA GLY A 65 -4.94 5.97 1.67
C GLY A 65 -6.08 5.79 0.69
N GLY A 66 -5.80 5.44 -0.57
CA GLY A 66 -6.81 5.13 -1.57
C GLY A 66 -7.73 3.99 -1.12
N ALA A 67 -7.17 2.92 -0.53
CA ALA A 67 -7.95 1.80 -0.01
C ALA A 67 -8.79 2.22 1.21
N ALA A 68 -8.21 2.96 2.15
CA ALA A 68 -8.89 3.45 3.35
C ALA A 68 -10.08 4.36 3.01
N GLY A 69 -9.91 5.25 2.02
CA GLY A 69 -10.97 6.13 1.52
C GLY A 69 -12.17 5.41 0.90
N VAL A 70 -12.05 4.12 0.57
CA VAL A 70 -13.18 3.27 0.14
C VAL A 70 -13.71 2.42 1.28
N VAL A 71 -12.81 1.75 2.02
CA VAL A 71 -13.17 0.77 3.05
C VAL A 71 -13.83 1.43 4.25
N ILE A 72 -13.37 2.60 4.69
CA ILE A 72 -13.94 3.30 5.87
C ILE A 72 -15.39 3.74 5.60
N PRO A 73 -15.71 4.44 4.48
CA PRO A 73 -17.11 4.69 4.11
C PRO A 73 -17.96 3.42 4.06
N ARG A 74 -17.42 2.33 3.50
CA ARG A 74 -18.12 1.04 3.44
C ARG A 74 -18.45 0.46 4.82
N LEU A 75 -17.55 0.57 5.78
CA LEU A 75 -17.75 0.13 7.17
C LEU A 75 -18.80 0.99 7.88
N LEU A 76 -18.79 2.30 7.64
CA LEU A 76 -19.76 3.26 8.15
C LEU A 76 -21.11 3.22 7.42
N ARG A 77 -21.26 2.35 6.41
CA ARG A 77 -22.48 2.21 5.58
C ARG A 77 -22.87 3.52 4.87
N ILE A 78 -21.87 4.34 4.54
CA ILE A 78 -21.99 5.55 3.71
C ILE A 78 -21.29 5.29 2.36
N GLY A 79 -21.81 5.86 1.27
CA GLY A 79 -21.54 5.39 -0.10
C GLY A 79 -20.04 5.17 -0.43
N HIS A 80 -19.60 3.91 -0.53
CA HIS A 80 -18.19 3.59 -0.77
C HIS A 80 -17.70 3.98 -2.18
N HIS A 81 -18.58 4.02 -3.17
CA HIS A 81 -18.28 4.58 -4.49
C HIS A 81 -18.04 6.09 -4.43
N THR A 82 -18.81 6.83 -3.61
CA THR A 82 -18.52 8.26 -3.41
C THR A 82 -17.32 8.47 -2.51
N GLY A 83 -17.03 7.52 -1.61
CA GLY A 83 -15.77 7.42 -0.88
C GLY A 83 -14.55 7.32 -1.80
N ALA A 84 -14.60 6.48 -2.83
CA ALA A 84 -13.55 6.39 -3.85
C ALA A 84 -13.27 7.74 -4.53
N ILE A 85 -14.33 8.44 -4.94
CA ILE A 85 -14.22 9.78 -5.55
C ILE A 85 -13.63 10.77 -4.54
N GLY A 86 -14.11 10.73 -3.29
CA GLY A 86 -13.60 11.54 -2.19
C GLY A 86 -12.11 11.32 -1.96
N ALA A 87 -11.66 10.07 -1.90
CA ALA A 87 -10.25 9.72 -1.72
C ALA A 87 -9.38 10.34 -2.82
N LEU A 88 -9.76 10.17 -4.09
CA LEU A 88 -9.05 10.77 -5.22
C LEU A 88 -9.06 12.30 -5.17
N ALA A 89 -10.19 12.92 -4.79
CA ALA A 89 -10.26 14.37 -4.62
C ALA A 89 -9.36 14.88 -3.48
N GLY A 90 -9.26 14.14 -2.38
CA GLY A 90 -8.35 14.44 -1.27
C GLY A 90 -6.89 14.40 -1.69
N PHE A 91 -6.48 13.34 -2.41
CA PHE A 91 -5.13 13.24 -2.95
C PHE A 91 -4.84 14.29 -4.02
N ALA A 92 -5.81 14.63 -4.88
CA ALA A 92 -5.66 15.71 -5.84
C ALA A 92 -5.45 17.08 -5.15
N GLY A 93 -6.19 17.35 -4.08
CA GLY A 93 -6.01 18.55 -3.26
C GLY A 93 -4.65 18.60 -2.57
N ALA A 94 -4.20 17.47 -2.00
CA ALA A 94 -2.88 17.35 -1.38
C ALA A 94 -1.75 17.51 -2.41
N LEU A 95 -1.92 16.96 -3.61
CA LEU A 95 -0.98 17.12 -4.72
C LEU A 95 -0.93 18.57 -5.21
N ALA A 96 -2.07 19.25 -5.34
CA ALA A 96 -2.11 20.66 -5.71
C ALA A 96 -1.36 21.53 -4.68
N GLN A 97 -1.60 21.32 -3.38
CA GLN A 97 -0.87 22.04 -2.33
C GLN A 97 0.64 21.75 -2.38
N THR A 98 1.02 20.48 -2.55
CA THR A 98 2.42 20.09 -2.64
C THR A 98 3.09 20.70 -3.88
N TRP A 99 2.37 20.72 -5.01
CA TRP A 99 2.81 21.31 -6.26
C TRP A 99 3.06 22.82 -6.15
N ASP A 100 2.16 23.55 -5.47
CA ASP A 100 2.33 24.99 -5.24
C ASP A 100 3.57 25.30 -4.41
N VAL A 101 3.90 24.44 -3.43
CA VAL A 101 5.10 24.60 -2.59
C VAL A 101 6.38 24.24 -3.35
N VAL A 102 6.37 23.18 -4.15
CA VAL A 102 7.55 22.71 -4.91
C VAL A 102 7.76 23.51 -6.21
N GLY A 103 6.73 24.21 -6.69
CA GLY A 103 6.72 24.95 -7.96
C GLY A 103 7.95 25.82 -8.22
N PRO A 104 8.45 26.62 -7.25
CA PRO A 104 9.65 27.43 -7.43
C PRO A 104 10.94 26.66 -7.70
N PHE A 105 11.03 25.39 -7.30
CA PHE A 105 12.27 24.59 -7.31
C PHE A 105 12.33 23.58 -8.46
N ARG A 106 11.23 23.38 -9.20
CA ARG A 106 11.05 22.26 -10.14
C ARG A 106 11.94 22.32 -11.40
N GLU A 107 12.47 23.50 -11.73
CA GLU A 107 13.23 23.78 -12.96
C GLU A 107 14.71 24.10 -12.66
N GLU A 108 15.19 23.85 -11.43
CA GLU A 108 16.59 24.10 -11.08
C GLU A 108 17.58 23.22 -11.85
N THR A 109 17.21 21.94 -12.07
CA THR A 109 18.05 20.96 -12.77
C THR A 109 17.19 19.99 -13.59
N ASP A 110 17.77 19.37 -14.63
CA ASP A 110 17.10 18.30 -15.39
C ASP A 110 16.69 17.12 -14.50
N ALA A 111 17.51 16.82 -13.47
CA ALA A 111 17.22 15.82 -12.46
C ALA A 111 15.96 16.18 -11.63
N ALA A 112 15.80 17.47 -11.27
CA ALA A 112 14.62 17.96 -10.57
C ALA A 112 13.34 17.78 -11.41
N VAL A 113 13.40 18.12 -12.70
CA VAL A 113 12.26 17.96 -13.62
C VAL A 113 11.82 16.50 -13.68
N LEU A 114 12.76 15.56 -13.87
CA LEU A 114 12.41 14.14 -13.94
C LEU A 114 11.88 13.61 -12.59
N LEU A 115 12.52 13.98 -11.48
CA LEU A 115 12.08 13.58 -10.15
C LEU A 115 10.64 14.04 -9.90
N VAL A 116 10.31 15.29 -10.23
CA VAL A 116 8.96 15.83 -10.12
C VAL A 116 7.97 15.04 -10.98
N VAL A 117 8.32 14.69 -12.22
CA VAL A 117 7.47 13.87 -13.09
C VAL A 117 7.19 12.49 -12.46
N VAL A 118 8.22 11.84 -11.94
CA VAL A 118 8.09 10.53 -11.28
C VAL A 118 7.23 10.63 -10.02
N LEU A 119 7.45 11.64 -9.19
CA LEU A 119 6.69 11.86 -7.96
C LEU A 119 5.22 12.20 -8.26
N VAL A 120 4.93 13.01 -9.28
CA VAL A 120 3.55 13.27 -9.74
C VAL A 120 2.90 11.99 -10.25
N ALA A 121 3.61 11.20 -11.08
CA ALA A 121 3.10 9.93 -11.58
C ALA A 121 2.78 8.97 -10.43
N ALA A 122 3.66 8.85 -9.43
CA ALA A 122 3.42 8.05 -8.22
C ALA A 122 2.24 8.59 -7.40
N ALA A 123 2.17 9.90 -7.18
CA ALA A 123 1.09 10.56 -6.43
C ALA A 123 -0.29 10.41 -7.09
N VAL A 124 -0.36 10.22 -8.40
CA VAL A 124 -1.61 9.95 -9.14
C VAL A 124 -1.91 8.45 -9.18
N THR A 125 -0.93 7.63 -9.55
CA THR A 125 -1.16 6.20 -9.80
C THR A 125 -1.37 5.41 -8.52
N ALA A 126 -0.63 5.71 -7.44
CA ALA A 126 -0.72 4.94 -6.21
C ALA A 126 -2.09 5.06 -5.51
N PRO A 127 -2.69 6.26 -5.35
CA PRO A 127 -4.07 6.38 -4.85
C PRO A 127 -5.10 5.69 -5.73
N VAL A 128 -4.94 5.71 -7.06
CA VAL A 128 -5.84 5.01 -7.98
C VAL A 128 -5.77 3.50 -7.75
N LEU A 129 -4.57 2.92 -7.68
CA LEU A 129 -4.39 1.50 -7.36
C LEU A 129 -4.95 1.15 -5.97
N GLY A 130 -4.74 2.02 -4.99
CA GLY A 130 -5.32 1.91 -3.65
C GLY A 130 -6.86 1.89 -3.67
N VAL A 131 -7.48 2.81 -4.42
CA VAL A 131 -8.93 2.87 -4.60
C VAL A 131 -9.45 1.61 -5.28
N LEU A 132 -8.77 1.12 -6.32
CA LEU A 132 -9.15 -0.14 -6.98
C LEU A 132 -9.07 -1.34 -6.03
N ALA A 133 -8.02 -1.42 -5.21
CA ALA A 133 -7.89 -2.42 -4.17
C ALA A 133 -9.01 -2.30 -3.12
N GLY A 134 -9.30 -1.08 -2.66
CA GLY A 134 -10.38 -0.77 -1.74
C GLY A 134 -11.76 -1.14 -2.28
N LEU A 135 -12.02 -0.87 -3.56
CA LEU A 135 -13.24 -1.28 -4.26
C LEU A 135 -13.33 -2.80 -4.36
N GLY A 136 -12.21 -3.48 -4.63
CA GLY A 136 -12.11 -4.94 -4.56
C GLY A 136 -12.55 -5.49 -3.21
N ILE A 137 -12.01 -4.92 -2.12
CA ILE A 137 -12.37 -5.23 -0.73
C ILE A 137 -13.85 -4.94 -0.45
N ALA A 138 -14.37 -3.81 -0.92
CA ALA A 138 -15.74 -3.37 -0.66
C ALA A 138 -16.81 -4.11 -1.49
N SER A 139 -16.43 -4.70 -2.63
CA SER A 139 -17.34 -5.33 -3.61
C SER A 139 -18.17 -6.50 -3.08
N GLY A 140 -17.73 -7.17 -2.01
CA GLY A 140 -18.35 -8.38 -1.48
C GLY A 140 -18.04 -9.66 -2.27
N ARG A 141 -17.39 -9.57 -3.44
CA ARG A 141 -16.98 -10.74 -4.24
C ARG A 141 -15.68 -11.31 -3.66
N ARG A 142 -15.69 -12.58 -3.25
CA ARG A 142 -14.56 -13.25 -2.57
C ARG A 142 -13.21 -12.99 -3.24
N TRP A 143 -13.08 -13.28 -4.54
CA TRP A 143 -11.81 -13.11 -5.26
C TRP A 143 -11.36 -11.65 -5.37
N SER A 144 -12.28 -10.72 -5.55
CA SER A 144 -11.99 -9.28 -5.56
C SER A 144 -11.51 -8.79 -4.19
N GLN A 145 -12.08 -9.33 -3.10
CA GLN A 145 -11.66 -9.02 -1.74
C GLN A 145 -10.27 -9.57 -1.43
N VAL A 146 -9.97 -10.78 -1.91
CA VAL A 146 -8.64 -11.38 -1.77
C VAL A 146 -7.63 -10.55 -2.54
N ALA A 147 -7.87 -10.26 -3.82
CA ALA A 147 -6.96 -9.47 -4.64
C ALA A 147 -6.70 -8.07 -4.05
N GLY A 148 -7.76 -7.34 -3.70
CA GLY A 148 -7.60 -6.01 -3.08
C GLY A 148 -6.94 -6.08 -1.70
N GLY A 149 -7.31 -7.06 -0.88
CA GLY A 149 -6.72 -7.29 0.42
C GLY A 149 -5.24 -7.64 0.36
N THR A 150 -4.81 -8.41 -0.65
CA THR A 150 -3.40 -8.74 -0.89
C THR A 150 -2.57 -7.48 -1.15
N VAL A 151 -3.05 -6.58 -2.01
CA VAL A 151 -2.35 -5.31 -2.31
C VAL A 151 -2.17 -4.49 -1.05
N VAL A 152 -3.23 -4.34 -0.24
CA VAL A 152 -3.16 -3.62 1.03
C VAL A 152 -2.21 -4.31 2.00
N ALA A 153 -2.31 -5.64 2.16
CA ALA A 153 -1.46 -6.40 3.07
C ALA A 153 0.04 -6.29 2.72
N ALA A 154 0.37 -6.23 1.43
CA ALA A 154 1.75 -6.03 0.97
C ALA A 154 2.32 -4.66 1.40
N MET A 155 1.47 -3.64 1.55
CA MET A 155 1.89 -2.28 1.90
C MET A 155 1.88 -2.00 3.41
N VAL A 156 1.15 -2.79 4.22
CA VAL A 156 1.01 -2.56 5.67
C VAL A 156 2.34 -2.53 6.41
N GLY A 157 3.28 -3.42 6.07
CA GLY A 157 4.60 -3.45 6.72
C GLY A 157 5.37 -2.13 6.52
N SER A 158 5.48 -1.68 5.27
CA SER A 158 6.16 -0.43 4.93
C SER A 158 5.43 0.82 5.44
N TRP A 159 4.09 0.78 5.51
CA TRP A 159 3.28 1.88 6.04
C TRP A 159 3.45 2.03 7.56
N THR A 160 3.58 0.92 8.29
CA THR A 160 3.70 0.93 9.76
C THR A 160 5.11 1.18 10.27
N ALA A 161 6.15 0.82 9.52
CA ALA A 161 7.53 0.94 9.98
C ALA A 161 7.93 2.36 10.44
N PRO A 162 7.62 3.45 9.69
CA PRO A 162 7.95 4.81 10.14
C PRO A 162 7.16 5.24 11.39
N LEU A 163 5.93 4.73 11.56
CA LEU A 163 5.13 5.00 12.76
C LEU A 163 5.76 4.38 14.01
N VAL A 164 6.31 3.16 13.89
CA VAL A 164 7.00 2.48 15.00
C VAL A 164 8.28 3.21 15.38
N LEU A 165 9.04 3.71 14.40
CA LEU A 165 10.23 4.53 14.62
C LEU A 165 9.87 5.81 15.38
N ALA A 166 8.85 6.53 14.93
CA ALA A 166 8.50 7.82 15.50
C ALA A 166 8.02 7.77 16.97
N VAL A 167 7.50 6.63 17.43
CA VAL A 167 7.10 6.46 18.84
C VAL A 167 8.25 5.93 19.73
N GLY A 168 9.49 5.91 19.23
CA GLY A 168 10.68 5.53 19.99
C GLY A 168 10.78 4.03 20.28
N LEU A 169 10.16 3.19 19.45
CA LEU A 169 10.17 1.74 19.58
C LEU A 169 11.21 1.10 18.65
N ASP A 170 12.42 1.64 18.61
CA ASP A 170 13.50 1.24 17.68
C ASP A 170 13.81 -0.26 17.76
N GLY A 171 13.78 -0.83 18.96
CA GLY A 171 13.94 -2.27 19.20
C GLY A 171 12.83 -3.16 18.62
N LEU A 172 11.70 -2.55 18.20
CA LEU A 172 10.55 -3.21 17.58
C LEU A 172 10.41 -2.88 16.09
N VAL A 173 11.26 -2.05 15.50
CA VAL A 173 11.22 -1.73 14.07
C VAL A 173 11.49 -2.97 13.23
N HIS A 174 12.46 -3.77 13.68
CA HIS A 174 12.71 -5.11 13.17
C HIS A 174 11.53 -6.06 13.38
N ARG A 175 10.46 -5.66 14.08
CA ARG A 175 9.22 -6.44 14.21
C ARG A 175 8.05 -5.85 13.43
N ALA A 176 8.14 -4.63 12.90
CA ALA A 176 7.06 -4.03 12.11
C ALA A 176 6.70 -4.90 10.88
N HIS A 177 7.69 -5.57 10.29
CA HIS A 177 7.45 -6.52 9.20
C HIS A 177 6.55 -7.70 9.61
N TRP A 178 6.41 -8.02 10.90
CA TRP A 178 5.48 -9.06 11.34
C TRP A 178 4.02 -8.65 11.22
N LEU A 179 3.69 -7.36 11.09
CA LEU A 179 2.31 -6.89 10.85
C LEU A 179 1.76 -7.33 9.49
N LEU A 180 2.65 -7.68 8.54
CA LEU A 180 2.29 -8.35 7.31
C LEU A 180 1.63 -9.72 7.58
N ALA A 181 2.10 -10.47 8.59
CA ALA A 181 1.60 -11.81 8.86
C ALA A 181 0.10 -11.84 9.24
N PRO A 182 -0.40 -11.07 10.22
CA PRO A 182 -1.83 -11.02 10.52
C PRO A 182 -2.63 -10.40 9.37
N ALA A 183 -2.12 -9.37 8.69
CA ALA A 183 -2.82 -8.77 7.55
C ALA A 183 -3.04 -9.78 6.42
N LEU A 184 -1.99 -10.49 6.00
CA LEU A 184 -2.07 -11.55 4.99
C LEU A 184 -2.90 -12.74 5.49
N ALA A 185 -2.78 -13.13 6.76
CA ALA A 185 -3.57 -14.22 7.32
C ALA A 185 -5.08 -13.94 7.22
N VAL A 186 -5.52 -12.71 7.48
CA VAL A 186 -6.92 -12.30 7.30
C VAL A 186 -7.35 -12.42 5.84
N VAL A 187 -6.51 -12.01 4.90
CA VAL A 187 -6.78 -12.12 3.45
C VAL A 187 -6.93 -13.58 3.03
N LEU A 188 -6.00 -14.44 3.45
CA LEU A 188 -6.01 -15.87 3.13
C LEU A 188 -7.17 -16.61 3.80
N ALA A 189 -7.46 -16.30 5.06
CA ALA A 189 -8.61 -16.86 5.78
C ALA A 189 -9.93 -16.51 5.07
N ARG A 190 -10.03 -15.30 4.52
CA ARG A 190 -11.18 -14.86 3.73
C ARG A 190 -11.23 -15.50 2.34
N ALA A 191 -10.07 -15.82 1.78
CA ALA A 191 -9.97 -16.68 0.60
C ALA A 191 -10.45 -18.11 0.90
N GLY A 192 -10.41 -18.56 2.16
CA GLY A 192 -10.91 -19.83 2.68
C GLY A 192 -10.17 -21.08 2.16
N VAL A 193 -10.43 -22.23 2.79
CA VAL A 193 -9.73 -23.51 2.50
C VAL A 193 -10.57 -24.53 1.74
N ARG A 194 -11.89 -24.30 1.61
CA ARG A 194 -12.82 -25.23 0.93
C ARG A 194 -13.58 -24.56 -0.22
N PRO A 195 -13.69 -25.26 -1.37
CA PRO A 195 -13.00 -26.52 -1.71
C PRO A 195 -11.48 -26.33 -1.89
N VAL A 196 -10.72 -27.43 -1.93
CA VAL A 196 -9.24 -27.47 -1.95
C VAL A 196 -8.61 -26.58 -3.03
N TRP A 197 -9.29 -26.39 -4.17
CA TRP A 197 -8.83 -25.49 -5.22
C TRP A 197 -8.69 -24.02 -4.79
N HIS A 198 -9.30 -23.60 -3.67
CA HIS A 198 -9.05 -22.27 -3.10
C HIS A 198 -7.62 -22.12 -2.56
N LEU A 199 -6.95 -23.21 -2.19
CA LEU A 199 -5.54 -23.17 -1.77
C LEU A 199 -4.64 -22.76 -2.94
N LEU A 200 -4.99 -23.10 -4.19
CA LEU A 200 -4.29 -22.56 -5.36
C LEU A 200 -4.45 -21.03 -5.44
N GLY A 201 -5.60 -20.53 -4.98
CA GLY A 201 -5.85 -19.10 -4.82
C GLY A 201 -5.02 -18.39 -3.76
N TRP A 202 -4.35 -19.13 -2.86
CA TRP A 202 -3.45 -18.54 -1.86
C TRP A 202 -2.06 -18.28 -2.43
N VAL A 203 -1.69 -19.03 -3.47
CA VAL A 203 -0.37 -18.91 -4.13
C VAL A 203 -0.15 -17.48 -4.61
N VAL A 204 -1.14 -16.90 -5.31
CA VAL A 204 -1.02 -15.55 -5.86
C VAL A 204 -0.81 -14.49 -4.75
N PRO A 205 -1.65 -14.40 -3.69
CA PRO A 205 -1.40 -13.52 -2.56
C PRO A 205 -0.03 -13.68 -1.91
N VAL A 206 0.39 -14.93 -1.67
CA VAL A 206 1.67 -15.22 -1.01
C VAL A 206 2.82 -14.76 -1.91
N VAL A 207 2.79 -15.08 -3.20
CA VAL A 207 3.79 -14.65 -4.18
C VAL A 207 3.85 -13.13 -4.26
N VAL A 208 2.70 -12.46 -4.45
CA VAL A 208 2.64 -10.99 -4.54
C VAL A 208 3.23 -10.33 -3.29
N VAL A 209 2.85 -10.78 -2.09
CA VAL A 209 3.35 -10.19 -0.85
C VAL A 209 4.84 -10.49 -0.63
N THR A 210 5.31 -11.67 -1.05
CA THR A 210 6.73 -12.05 -0.94
C THR A 210 7.62 -11.19 -1.83
N PHE A 211 7.17 -10.90 -3.06
CA PHE A 211 7.94 -10.12 -4.03
C PHE A 211 7.63 -8.63 -4.02
N ALA A 212 6.67 -8.18 -3.21
CA ALA A 212 6.29 -6.76 -3.14
C ALA A 212 7.47 -5.87 -2.78
N GLN A 213 8.25 -6.23 -1.76
CA GLN A 213 9.37 -5.40 -1.33
C GLN A 213 10.54 -5.40 -2.34
N PRO A 214 11.02 -6.56 -2.84
CA PRO A 214 12.00 -6.56 -3.94
C PRO A 214 11.54 -5.74 -5.15
N PHE A 215 10.25 -5.79 -5.49
CA PHE A 215 9.68 -4.99 -6.55
C PHE A 215 9.75 -3.48 -6.25
N PHE A 216 9.38 -3.05 -5.03
CA PHE A 216 9.49 -1.62 -4.65
C PHE A 216 10.94 -1.14 -4.60
N THR A 217 11.88 -1.97 -4.15
CA THR A 217 13.32 -1.67 -4.19
C THR A 217 13.81 -1.47 -5.63
N ALA A 218 13.47 -2.39 -6.53
CA ALA A 218 13.84 -2.28 -7.95
C ALA A 218 13.18 -1.06 -8.61
N LEU A 219 11.90 -0.80 -8.32
CA LEU A 219 11.19 0.37 -8.83
C LEU A 219 11.81 1.68 -8.35
N SER A 220 12.21 1.75 -7.08
CA SER A 220 12.87 2.93 -6.51
C SER A 220 14.23 3.15 -7.15
N TYR A 221 15.00 2.08 -7.38
CA TYR A 221 16.25 2.13 -8.13
C TYR A 221 16.04 2.66 -9.56
N ALA A 222 15.08 2.08 -10.30
CA ALA A 222 14.76 2.51 -11.66
C ALA A 222 14.34 3.98 -11.74
N ALA A 223 13.56 4.44 -10.75
CA ALA A 223 13.11 5.82 -10.66
C ALA A 223 14.25 6.81 -10.42
N VAL A 224 15.18 6.50 -9.52
CA VAL A 224 16.30 7.37 -9.15
C VAL A 224 17.36 7.39 -10.25
N TYR A 225 17.76 6.22 -10.74
CA TYR A 225 18.86 6.07 -11.71
C TYR A 225 18.40 6.16 -13.17
N GLY A 226 17.09 6.21 -13.43
CA GLY A 226 16.58 6.30 -14.80
C GLY A 226 16.96 7.60 -15.52
N SER A 227 17.27 8.67 -14.78
CA SER A 227 17.61 9.98 -15.33
C SER A 227 18.88 10.02 -16.18
N SER A 228 19.87 9.17 -15.88
CA SER A 228 21.22 9.31 -16.43
C SER A 228 21.43 8.69 -17.82
N GLY A 229 20.44 7.96 -18.38
CA GLY A 229 20.64 7.17 -19.60
C GLY A 229 19.46 7.06 -20.59
N MET A 230 18.29 7.61 -20.29
CA MET A 230 17.08 7.44 -21.13
C MET A 230 17.16 8.02 -22.55
N GLY A 231 18.13 8.89 -22.83
CA GLY A 231 18.29 9.51 -24.16
C GLY A 231 18.74 8.54 -25.27
N SER A 232 19.17 7.32 -24.93
CA SER A 232 19.60 6.31 -25.90
C SER A 232 18.95 4.95 -25.65
N GLY A 233 18.70 4.18 -26.72
CA GLY A 233 18.20 2.81 -26.59
C GLY A 233 19.15 1.87 -25.85
N ALA A 234 20.45 2.17 -25.81
CA ALA A 234 21.44 1.44 -25.02
C ALA A 234 21.27 1.72 -23.53
N GLY A 235 21.14 2.99 -23.13
CA GLY A 235 20.94 3.37 -21.73
C GLY A 235 19.62 2.86 -21.15
N LEU A 236 18.54 2.81 -21.93
CA LEU A 236 17.29 2.19 -21.48
C LEU A 236 17.46 0.68 -21.21
N ARG A 237 18.20 -0.04 -22.04
CA ARG A 237 18.48 -1.47 -21.82
C ARG A 237 19.34 -1.67 -20.58
N GLU A 238 20.39 -0.88 -20.42
CA GLU A 238 21.26 -0.91 -19.23
C GLU A 238 20.48 -0.63 -17.94
N LEU A 239 19.55 0.33 -17.96
CA LEU A 239 18.66 0.60 -16.83
C LEU A 239 17.76 -0.58 -16.51
N ILE A 240 17.15 -1.21 -17.52
CA ILE A 240 16.27 -2.38 -17.35
C ILE A 240 17.07 -3.54 -16.77
N ASP A 241 18.25 -3.84 -17.33
CA ASP A 241 19.13 -4.92 -16.88
C ASP A 241 19.57 -4.67 -15.42
N SER A 242 20.03 -3.46 -15.11
CA SER A 242 20.43 -3.08 -13.75
C SER A 242 19.26 -3.14 -12.75
N THR A 243 18.06 -2.74 -13.18
CA THR A 243 16.85 -2.84 -12.36
C THR A 243 16.49 -4.30 -12.07
N PHE A 244 16.63 -5.17 -13.07
CA PHE A 244 16.38 -6.60 -12.92
C PHE A 244 17.43 -7.28 -12.02
N ASP A 245 18.69 -6.85 -12.09
CA ASP A 245 19.74 -7.30 -11.19
C ASP A 245 19.44 -6.90 -9.74
N VAL A 246 19.00 -5.66 -9.50
CA VAL A 246 18.55 -5.20 -8.17
C VAL A 246 17.35 -6.00 -7.68
N PHE A 247 16.36 -6.26 -8.55
CA PHE A 247 15.22 -7.10 -8.21
C PHE A 247 15.66 -8.53 -7.82
N THR A 248 16.56 -9.12 -8.60
CA THR A 248 17.07 -10.48 -8.37
C THR A 248 17.86 -10.56 -7.07
N ALA A 249 18.73 -9.58 -6.82
CA ALA A 249 19.50 -9.47 -5.58
C ALA A 249 18.58 -9.27 -4.36
N ALA A 250 17.58 -8.39 -4.46
CA ALA A 250 16.60 -8.17 -3.40
C ALA A 250 15.67 -9.38 -3.17
N SER A 251 15.46 -10.19 -4.20
CA SER A 251 14.70 -11.45 -4.15
C SER A 251 15.53 -12.64 -3.68
N HIS A 252 16.79 -12.46 -3.27
CA HIS A 252 17.61 -13.56 -2.77
C HIS A 252 17.18 -13.96 -1.35
N PRO A 253 17.07 -15.25 -0.98
CA PRO A 253 16.57 -15.69 0.33
C PRO A 253 17.34 -15.17 1.56
N SER A 254 18.58 -14.71 1.37
CA SER A 254 19.35 -14.04 2.43
C SER A 254 18.91 -12.59 2.68
N ALA A 255 18.21 -11.97 1.73
CA ALA A 255 17.81 -10.57 1.77
C ALA A 255 16.34 -10.37 2.20
N TYR A 256 15.46 -11.34 1.94
CA TYR A 256 14.05 -11.27 2.34
C TYR A 256 13.66 -12.36 3.33
N LEU A 257 12.88 -11.98 4.35
CA LEU A 257 12.42 -12.90 5.39
C LEU A 257 11.22 -13.70 4.88
N LEU A 258 11.39 -15.00 4.65
CA LEU A 258 10.28 -15.93 4.35
C LEU A 258 9.37 -16.21 5.55
N ALA A 259 9.83 -15.86 6.76
CA ALA A 259 9.12 -16.20 7.99
C ALA A 259 7.72 -15.55 8.09
N PRO A 260 7.51 -14.25 7.77
CA PRO A 260 6.19 -13.63 7.89
C PRO A 260 5.12 -14.22 6.95
N PRO A 261 5.38 -14.45 5.63
CA PRO A 261 4.43 -15.16 4.78
C PRO A 261 4.13 -16.59 5.26
N ALA A 262 5.14 -17.33 5.74
CA ALA A 262 4.94 -18.67 6.28
C ALA A 262 4.03 -18.68 7.52
N VAL A 263 4.25 -17.75 8.45
CA VAL A 263 3.38 -17.57 9.63
C VAL A 263 1.98 -17.14 9.22
N ALA A 264 1.83 -16.28 8.21
CA ALA A 264 0.52 -15.89 7.69
C ALA A 264 -0.28 -17.10 7.16
N VAL A 265 0.37 -17.97 6.38
CA VAL A 265 -0.22 -19.20 5.85
C VAL A 265 -0.62 -20.13 7.00
N ALA A 266 0.26 -20.35 7.98
CA ALA A 266 -0.04 -21.20 9.13
C ALA A 266 -1.24 -20.66 9.95
N ALA A 267 -1.25 -19.35 10.24
CA ALA A 267 -2.34 -18.71 10.96
C ALA A 267 -3.66 -18.77 10.18
N ALA A 268 -3.63 -18.55 8.87
CA ALA A 268 -4.82 -18.63 8.02
C ALA A 268 -5.38 -20.06 7.95
N LEU A 269 -4.52 -21.08 7.94
CA LEU A 269 -4.94 -22.49 7.99
C LEU A 269 -5.64 -22.81 9.31
N VAL A 270 -5.02 -22.48 10.44
CA VAL A 270 -5.59 -22.70 11.79
C VAL A 270 -6.95 -22.01 11.91
N TRP A 271 -7.02 -20.74 11.53
CA TRP A 271 -8.25 -19.94 11.57
C TRP A 271 -9.35 -20.52 10.67
N SER A 272 -8.98 -20.96 9.47
CA SER A 272 -9.94 -21.56 8.54
C SER A 272 -10.48 -22.90 9.04
N ILE A 273 -9.61 -23.74 9.62
CA ILE A 273 -10.00 -25.03 10.22
C ILE A 273 -10.97 -24.79 11.38
N ALA A 274 -10.65 -23.87 12.30
CA ALA A 274 -11.49 -23.52 13.43
C ALA A 274 -12.91 -23.12 13.00
N GLN A 275 -13.05 -22.26 11.97
CA GLN A 275 -14.36 -21.87 11.43
C GLN A 275 -15.16 -23.07 10.87
N THR A 276 -14.50 -24.01 10.17
CA THR A 276 -15.18 -25.22 9.68
C THR A 276 -15.66 -26.15 10.79
N LEU A 277 -14.96 -26.18 11.93
CA LEU A 277 -15.37 -26.99 13.08
C LEU A 277 -16.55 -26.34 13.80
N SER A 278 -16.50 -25.04 14.07
CA SER A 278 -17.59 -24.31 14.73
C SER A 278 -18.88 -24.27 13.91
N GLY A 279 -18.80 -24.31 12.58
CA GLY A 279 -19.97 -24.33 11.71
C GLY A 279 -20.75 -25.66 11.72
N ARG A 280 -20.20 -26.75 12.26
CA ARG A 280 -20.87 -28.07 12.32
C ARG A 280 -21.80 -28.22 13.52
N ASP A 281 -21.55 -27.52 14.62
CA ASP A 281 -22.32 -27.68 15.87
C ASP A 281 -23.72 -27.03 15.81
N HIS A 282 -24.01 -26.19 14.81
CA HIS A 282 -25.33 -25.54 14.66
C HIS A 282 -26.30 -26.32 13.76
N SER A 283 -25.89 -27.46 13.19
CA SER A 283 -26.77 -28.40 12.50
C SER A 283 -27.28 -29.45 13.50
N GLY A 284 -27.96 -28.99 14.55
CA GLY A 284 -28.66 -29.88 15.48
C GLY A 284 -29.74 -30.67 14.74
N PRO A 285 -30.05 -31.91 15.18
CA PRO A 285 -31.05 -32.75 14.53
C PRO A 285 -32.37 -31.99 14.42
N ASP A 286 -32.92 -31.90 13.20
CA ASP A 286 -34.27 -31.40 12.99
C ASP A 286 -35.19 -32.11 13.99
N PRO A 287 -35.98 -31.38 14.81
CA PRO A 287 -36.93 -32.00 15.71
C PRO A 287 -37.85 -32.86 14.84
N VAL A 288 -37.69 -34.18 14.99
CA VAL A 288 -38.49 -35.19 14.32
C VAL A 288 -39.93 -34.75 14.47
N SER A 289 -40.57 -34.47 13.35
CA SER A 289 -41.99 -34.19 13.29
C SER A 289 -42.72 -35.45 13.74
N GLU A 290 -42.99 -35.55 15.03
CA GLU A 290 -44.03 -36.42 15.58
C GLU A 290 -45.38 -35.92 15.04
N ARG A 291 -45.73 -36.40 13.85
CA ARG A 291 -47.10 -36.42 13.34
C ARG A 291 -47.31 -37.79 12.71
N GLY A 292 -47.97 -38.66 13.46
CA GLY A 292 -48.38 -40.01 13.07
C GLY A 292 -48.75 -40.82 14.28
#